data_AF-A0A099XPN4-F1
#
_entry.id   AF-A0A099XPN4-F1
#
_cell.length_a   1.000
_cell.length_b   1.000
_cell.length_c   1.000
_cell.angle_alpha   90.00
_cell.angle_beta   90.00
_cell.angle_gamma   90.00
#
_symmetry.space_group_name_H-M   'P 1'
#
loop_
_entity.id
_entity.type
_entity.pdbx_description
1 polymer ?
#
loop_
_entity_poly.entity_id
_entity_poly.type
_entity_poly.pdbx_seq_one_letter_code
_entity_poly.pdbx_strand_id
1 'polypeptide(L)'
;MENVFKYYEFSEFIVDKSDAFSGNEISYTELNATHFLIFEKNRESYNLYVSRYHHKKDIGSKSPEILELLIENYDKSIPEHRIAIKQYLD
;
A
#
# COMPACT_ATOMS: atom_id res chain seq x y z
N MET A 1 -6.34 -1.67 12.34
CA MET A 1 -5.69 -1.08 11.15
C MET A 1 -6.31 0.27 10.77
N GLU A 2 -7.63 0.48 10.93
CA GLU A 2 -8.31 1.74 10.55
C GLU A 2 -7.62 3.04 11.00
N ASN A 3 -7.10 3.12 12.24
CA ASN A 3 -6.41 4.33 12.71
C ASN A 3 -5.12 4.62 11.93
N VAL A 4 -4.41 3.59 11.47
CA VAL A 4 -3.18 3.75 10.65
C VAL A 4 -3.58 4.30 9.29
N PHE A 5 -4.60 3.72 8.65
CA PHE A 5 -5.05 4.17 7.33
C PHE A 5 -5.58 5.60 7.35
N LYS A 6 -6.37 5.96 8.37
CA LYS A 6 -6.86 7.34 8.54
C LYS A 6 -5.72 8.32 8.80
N TYR A 7 -4.75 7.95 9.65
CA TYR A 7 -3.65 8.84 10.02
C TYR A 7 -2.71 9.14 8.84
N TYR A 8 -2.46 8.15 7.97
CA TYR A 8 -1.58 8.28 6.80
C TYR A 8 -2.34 8.49 5.48
N GLU A 9 -3.61 8.90 5.56
CA GLU A 9 -4.46 9.26 4.41
C GLU A 9 -4.55 8.19 3.32
N PHE A 10 -4.59 6.92 3.72
CA PHE A 10 -4.84 5.81 2.82
C PHE A 10 -6.26 5.86 2.25
N SER A 11 -6.39 5.49 0.98
CA SER A 11 -7.66 5.41 0.27
C SER A 11 -8.60 4.38 0.90
N GLU A 12 -9.88 4.41 0.49
CA GLU A 12 -10.75 3.25 0.70
C GLU A 12 -10.16 2.00 0.00
N PHE A 13 -10.55 0.83 0.50
CA PHE A 13 -10.15 -0.43 -0.11
C PHE A 13 -10.86 -0.63 -1.44
N ILE A 14 -10.09 -0.97 -2.47
CA ILE A 14 -10.57 -1.33 -3.80
C ILE A 14 -10.06 -2.73 -4.15
N VAL A 15 -10.83 -3.49 -4.93
CA VAL A 15 -10.38 -4.79 -5.43
C VAL A 15 -9.34 -4.58 -6.52
N ASP A 16 -8.18 -5.19 -6.38
CA ASP A 16 -7.16 -5.20 -7.42
C ASP A 16 -7.62 -5.99 -8.64
N LYS A 17 -7.46 -5.40 -9.83
CA LYS A 17 -7.68 -6.01 -11.14
C LYS A 17 -6.42 -5.97 -12.02
N SER A 18 -5.27 -5.59 -11.43
CA SER A 18 -4.00 -5.46 -12.13
C SER A 18 -3.15 -6.73 -12.17
N ASP A 19 -3.62 -7.81 -11.51
CA ASP A 19 -2.90 -9.05 -11.23
C ASP A 19 -1.64 -8.88 -10.35
N ALA A 20 -1.31 -7.66 -9.90
CA ALA A 20 -0.11 -7.39 -9.11
C ALA A 20 -0.28 -7.80 -7.63
N PHE A 21 -1.51 -7.80 -7.13
CA PHE A 21 -1.83 -8.10 -5.73
C PHE A 21 -2.76 -9.31 -5.62
N SER A 22 -2.62 -10.29 -6.52
CA SER A 22 -3.40 -11.54 -6.51
C SER A 22 -4.93 -11.35 -6.52
N GLY A 23 -5.44 -10.21 -7.00
CA GLY A 23 -6.87 -9.88 -6.94
C GLY A 23 -7.39 -9.52 -5.54
N ASN A 24 -6.50 -9.29 -4.58
CA ASN A 24 -6.83 -8.88 -3.22
C ASN A 24 -7.32 -7.43 -3.16
N GLU A 25 -7.96 -7.08 -2.04
CA GLU A 25 -8.29 -5.67 -1.78
C GLU A 25 -7.02 -4.89 -1.46
N ILE A 26 -6.87 -3.71 -2.07
CA ILE A 26 -5.75 -2.82 -1.84
C ILE A 26 -6.23 -1.44 -1.40
N SER A 27 -5.41 -0.77 -0.61
CA SER A 27 -5.57 0.63 -0.21
C SER A 27 -4.23 1.33 -0.37
N TYR A 28 -4.22 2.58 -0.84
CA TYR A 28 -2.98 3.26 -1.18
C TYR A 28 -2.94 4.70 -0.68
N THR A 29 -1.73 5.24 -0.51
CA THR A 29 -1.48 6.65 -0.25
C THR A 29 -0.36 7.17 -1.16
N GLU A 30 -0.39 8.45 -1.47
CA GLU A 30 0.55 9.10 -2.38
C GLU A 30 1.79 9.57 -1.62
N LEU A 31 2.98 9.11 -2.04
CA LEU A 31 4.26 9.63 -1.54
C LEU A 31 4.70 10.84 -2.36
N ASN A 32 4.52 10.75 -3.68
CA ASN A 32 4.71 11.83 -4.65
C ASN A 32 3.93 11.49 -5.93
N ALA A 33 4.04 12.35 -6.96
CA ALA A 33 3.30 12.21 -8.21
C ALA A 33 3.37 10.84 -8.90
N THR A 34 4.40 10.03 -8.63
CA THR A 34 4.60 8.71 -9.26
C THR A 34 4.81 7.56 -8.26
N HIS A 35 5.03 7.83 -6.98
CA HIS A 35 5.30 6.79 -5.97
C HIS A 35 4.18 6.71 -4.95
N PHE A 36 3.83 5.49 -4.58
CA PHE A 36 2.69 5.18 -3.72
C PHE A 36 3.05 4.08 -2.75
N LEU A 37 2.61 4.22 -1.49
CA LEU A 37 2.54 3.09 -0.57
C LEU A 37 1.21 2.37 -0.79
N ILE A 38 1.28 1.04 -0.82
CA ILE A 38 0.10 0.20 -1.03
C ILE A 38 0.03 -0.84 0.07
N PHE A 39 -1.11 -0.88 0.75
CA PHE A 39 -1.51 -2.00 1.59
C PHE A 39 -2.34 -2.98 0.78
N GLU A 40 -1.85 -4.21 0.67
CA GLU A 40 -2.63 -5.35 0.22
C GLU A 40 -3.25 -6.05 1.45
N LYS A 41 -4.56 -6.29 1.41
CA LYS A 41 -5.26 -7.07 2.41
C LYS A 41 -5.34 -8.52 1.96
N ASN A 42 -4.49 -9.36 2.53
CA ASN A 42 -4.49 -10.79 2.30
C ASN A 42 -5.14 -11.50 3.50
N ARG A 43 -6.44 -11.79 3.39
CA ARG A 43 -7.27 -12.36 4.46
C ARG A 43 -7.28 -11.47 5.71
N GLU A 44 -6.62 -11.91 6.78
CA GLU A 44 -6.51 -11.18 8.06
C GLU A 44 -5.18 -10.40 8.19
N SER A 45 -4.26 -10.58 7.24
CA SER A 45 -2.96 -9.92 7.19
C SER A 45 -2.94 -8.78 6.20
N TYR A 46 -2.02 -7.85 6.43
CA TYR A 46 -1.78 -6.73 5.53
C TYR A 46 -0.32 -6.74 5.08
N ASN A 47 -0.05 -6.66 3.80
CA ASN A 47 1.29 -6.50 3.27
C ASN A 47 1.48 -5.06 2.83
N LEU A 48 2.62 -4.46 3.16
CA LEU A 48 2.96 -3.09 2.77
C LEU A 48 3.97 -3.12 1.63
N TYR A 49 3.65 -2.42 0.56
CA TYR A 49 4.49 -2.26 -0.61
C TYR A 49 4.82 -0.79 -0.86
N VAL A 50 5.97 -0.56 -1.50
CA VAL A 50 6.21 0.67 -2.25
C VAL A 50 6.07 0.35 -3.73
N SER A 51 5.41 1.25 -4.45
CA SER A 51 5.12 1.06 -5.86
C SER A 51 5.29 2.34 -6.64
N ARG A 52 5.55 2.19 -7.94
CA ARG A 52 5.61 3.29 -8.89
C ARG A 52 4.58 3.12 -10.00
N TYR A 53 3.80 4.17 -10.22
CA TYR A 53 2.83 4.28 -11.30
C TYR A 53 3.00 5.61 -12.02
N HIS A 54 2.71 5.63 -13.32
CA HIS A 54 2.66 6.87 -14.08
C HIS A 54 1.51 7.78 -13.62
N HIS A 55 0.38 7.18 -13.24
CA HIS A 55 -0.79 7.90 -12.75
C HIS A 55 -1.49 7.12 -11.63
N LYS A 56 -1.97 7.83 -10.62
CA LYS A 56 -2.76 7.25 -9.52
C LYS A 56 -3.98 6.43 -9.96
N LYS A 57 -4.58 6.78 -11.10
CA LYS A 57 -5.76 6.09 -11.67
C LYS A 57 -5.45 4.67 -12.17
N ASP A 58 -4.17 4.36 -12.38
CA ASP A 58 -3.74 3.05 -12.86
C ASP A 58 -3.64 2.02 -11.71
N ILE A 59 -3.57 2.49 -10.45
CA ILE A 59 -3.51 1.64 -9.25
C ILE A 59 -4.78 0.78 -9.18
N GLY A 60 -4.60 -0.54 -9.03
CA GLY A 60 -5.69 -1.51 -8.99
C GLY A 60 -6.28 -1.87 -10.36
N SER A 61 -5.78 -1.29 -11.45
CA SER A 61 -6.26 -1.58 -12.83
C SER A 61 -5.14 -2.02 -13.78
N LYS A 62 -3.92 -1.54 -13.58
CA LYS A 62 -2.73 -1.95 -14.34
C LYS A 62 -1.62 -2.31 -13.37
N SER A 63 -0.69 -3.16 -13.79
CA SER A 63 0.44 -3.52 -12.96
C SER A 63 1.38 -2.31 -12.80
N PRO A 64 2.03 -2.14 -11.64
CA PRO A 64 2.98 -1.06 -11.40
C PRO A 64 4.23 -1.18 -12.28
N GLU A 65 4.92 -0.06 -12.51
CA GLU A 65 6.25 -0.06 -13.15
C GLU A 65 7.31 -0.68 -12.22
N ILE A 66 7.19 -0.42 -10.92
CA ILE A 66 8.06 -0.95 -9.86
C ILE A 66 7.17 -1.36 -8.71
N LEU A 67 7.40 -2.55 -8.15
CA LEU A 67 6.74 -3.04 -6.94
C LEU A 67 7.76 -3.70 -6.04
N GLU A 68 7.86 -3.23 -4.81
CA GLU A 68 8.76 -3.78 -3.80
C GLU A 68 7.99 -3.98 -2.50
N LEU A 69 8.12 -5.18 -1.93
CA LEU A 69 7.53 -5.52 -0.64
C LEU A 69 8.39 -4.92 0.47
N LEU A 70 7.82 -4.01 1.26
CA LEU A 70 8.48 -3.41 2.41
C LEU A 70 8.31 -4.27 3.66
N ILE A 71 7.08 -4.70 3.92
CA ILE A 71 6.73 -5.47 5.12
C ILE A 71 5.66 -6.49 4.76
N GLU A 72 5.95 -7.76 5.02
CA GLU A 72 4.96 -8.82 5.02
C GLU A 72 4.26 -8.90 6.38
N ASN A 73 2.96 -9.19 6.42
CA ASN A 73 2.19 -9.34 7.67
C ASN A 73 2.36 -8.14 8.63
N TYR A 74 2.15 -6.94 8.11
CA TYR A 74 2.22 -5.68 8.84
C TYR A 74 1.40 -5.73 10.15
N ASP A 75 2.12 -5.73 11.27
CA ASP A 75 1.55 -5.50 12.59
C ASP A 75 1.82 -4.07 13.09
N LYS A 76 0.74 -3.30 13.31
CA LYS A 76 0.79 -1.95 13.88
C LYS A 76 1.37 -1.89 15.30
N SER A 77 1.44 -3.01 16.01
CA SER A 77 1.98 -3.13 17.37
C SER A 77 3.51 -3.08 17.36
N ILE A 78 4.13 -3.48 16.25
CA ILE A 78 5.59 -3.49 16.05
C ILE A 78 6.07 -2.07 15.70
N PRO A 79 6.96 -1.45 16.51
CA PRO A 79 7.50 -0.12 16.25
C PRO A 79 8.17 0.03 14.89
N GLU A 80 8.96 -0.95 14.48
CA GLU A 80 9.71 -0.99 13.22
C GLU A 80 8.77 -0.87 12.03
N HIS A 81 7.60 -1.51 12.10
CA HIS A 81 6.59 -1.43 11.06
C HIS A 81 5.97 -0.03 10.95
N ARG A 82 5.75 0.63 12.09
CA ARG A 82 5.27 2.02 12.10
C ARG A 82 6.32 2.99 11.56
N ILE A 83 7.59 2.72 11.83
CA ILE A 83 8.71 3.55 11.35
C ILE A 83 8.87 3.44 9.84
N ALA A 84 8.66 2.25 9.25
CA ALA A 84 8.76 2.07 7.80
C ALA A 84 7.83 3.02 7.04
N ILE A 85 6.57 3.17 7.45
CA ILE A 85 5.65 4.13 6.81
C ILE A 85 6.19 5.56 6.91
N LYS A 86 6.72 5.95 8.08
CA LYS A 86 7.27 7.29 8.29
C LYS A 86 8.47 7.58 7.40
N GLN A 87 9.36 6.62 7.18
CA GLN A 87 10.54 6.80 6.33
C GLN A 87 10.23 7.19 4.88
N TYR A 88 9.00 6.94 4.40
CA TYR A 88 8.57 7.31 3.05
C TYR A 88 7.68 8.55 3.01
N LEU A 89 7.12 8.99 4.15
CA LEU A 89 6.20 10.12 4.25
C LEU A 89 6.80 11.37 4.93
N ASP A 90 7.95 11.25 5.61
CA ASP A 90 8.80 12.36 6.10
C ASP A 90 9.85 12.75 5.05
#